data_AF-A0A8J7FRZ2-F1
#
_entry.id   AF-A0A8J7FRZ2-F1
#
_cell.length_a   1.000
_cell.length_b   1.000
_cell.length_c   1.000
_cell.angle_alpha   90.00
_cell.angle_beta   90.00
_cell.angle_gamma   90.00
#
_symmetry.space_group_name_H-M   'P 1'
#
loop_
_entity.id
_entity.type
_entity.pdbx_description
1 polymer ?
#
loop_
_entity_poly.entity_id
_entity_poly.type
_entity_poly.pdbx_seq_one_letter_code
_entity_poly.pdbx_strand_id
1 'polypeptide(L)'
;MQLTAHQQQMLDGNFGPAYAWAMKFLVDTGTVLGADRLIPIRYAFFMADTDAMGEAGIHFMEELAQAAPEQRIPAANLYLESRHTARELLDFGLPQWFMDLDQRRLDAIAKLGCIMEYGHINNHSIPAPCFGESIAMGSTPTAIYANSALGARTNFEAGPAALASALAGYVPRWDLHLDENRVPKRVFEVERTPQNLAEWGALGAAIGLRLNNANEIPLIKGLDEHPGALALNHIGASLASYAAVGLFHVEGATPEAHLFTESDLPTERLTGTELDAVLSIEKLDAQSLDLVVLGAPQMGWSEVVELTQLLDGKKVATNTTLLAFVDNGSIETARTLGLADKLEAAGCHLLDGIDYFQSGSEPIRQANGWTNTLTASPKLGNILNGAGYNAAATTLAVCIQSAIAGRVVA
;
A
#
# COMPACT_ATOMS: atom_id res chain seq x y z
N MET A 1 12.73 12.69 -25.17
CA MET A 1 11.31 12.29 -25.19
C MET A 1 10.58 12.96 -26.36
N GLN A 2 9.77 12.22 -27.12
CA GLN A 2 8.97 12.71 -28.24
C GLN A 2 7.55 13.05 -27.78
N LEU A 3 7.07 14.25 -28.14
CA LEU A 3 5.72 14.71 -27.82
C LEU A 3 4.87 14.80 -29.10
N THR A 4 3.59 14.44 -28.96
CA THR A 4 2.59 14.74 -29.99
C THR A 4 2.26 16.24 -30.00
N ALA A 5 1.62 16.72 -31.07
CA ALA A 5 1.18 18.12 -31.14
C ALA A 5 0.22 18.50 -29.99
N HIS A 6 -0.67 17.59 -29.59
CA HIS A 6 -1.58 17.82 -28.46
C HIS A 6 -0.84 17.90 -27.11
N GLN A 7 0.11 17.00 -26.87
CA GLN A 7 0.96 17.04 -25.68
C GLN A 7 1.81 18.31 -25.63
N GLN A 8 2.33 18.78 -26.76
CA GLN A 8 3.05 20.05 -26.83
C GLN A 8 2.13 21.23 -26.48
N GLN A 9 0.90 21.27 -26.98
CA GLN A 9 -0.06 22.32 -26.63
C GLN A 9 -0.42 22.33 -25.14
N MET A 10 -0.51 21.16 -24.49
CA MET A 10 -0.69 21.06 -23.04
C MET A 10 0.53 21.62 -22.30
N LEU A 11 1.75 21.28 -22.73
CA LEU A 11 2.99 21.80 -22.18
C LEU A 11 3.13 23.32 -22.34
N ASP A 12 2.71 23.86 -23.49
CA ASP A 12 2.75 25.29 -23.80
C ASP A 12 1.69 26.11 -23.03
N GLY A 13 0.80 25.45 -22.29
CA GLY A 13 -0.19 26.09 -21.43
C GLY A 13 -1.53 26.42 -22.09
N ASN A 14 -1.80 25.89 -23.28
CA ASN A 14 -3.05 26.15 -24.01
C ASN A 14 -4.31 25.60 -23.30
N PHE A 15 -4.13 24.67 -22.35
CA PHE A 15 -5.20 24.05 -21.56
C PHE A 15 -5.22 24.54 -20.10
N GLY A 16 -4.44 25.59 -19.79
CA GLY A 16 -4.38 26.17 -18.46
C GLY A 16 -3.23 25.64 -17.59
N PRO A 17 -3.06 26.23 -16.40
CA PRO A 17 -1.86 26.06 -15.60
C PRO A 17 -1.68 24.65 -15.02
N ALA A 18 -2.76 23.93 -14.68
CA ALA A 18 -2.63 22.60 -14.10
C ALA A 18 -2.12 21.57 -15.12
N TYR A 19 -2.63 21.62 -16.35
CA TYR A 19 -2.15 20.81 -17.46
C TYR A 19 -0.70 21.14 -17.83
N ALA A 20 -0.33 22.43 -17.84
CA ALA A 20 1.02 22.87 -18.13
C ALA A 20 2.02 22.35 -17.08
N TRP A 21 1.68 22.48 -15.81
CA TRP A 21 2.46 21.92 -14.71
C TRP A 21 2.60 20.41 -14.84
N ALA A 22 1.49 19.70 -15.05
CA ALA A 22 1.48 18.25 -15.18
C ALA A 22 2.37 17.78 -16.33
N MET A 23 2.20 18.36 -17.52
CA MET A 23 3.04 18.04 -18.67
C MET A 23 4.51 18.37 -18.43
N LYS A 24 4.82 19.52 -17.83
CA LYS A 24 6.19 19.87 -17.50
C LYS A 24 6.82 18.85 -16.55
N PHE A 25 6.10 18.47 -15.50
CA PHE A 25 6.55 17.45 -14.55
C PHE A 25 6.85 16.12 -15.25
N LEU A 26 5.92 15.62 -16.07
CA LEU A 26 6.10 14.36 -16.80
C LEU A 26 7.23 14.44 -17.82
N VAL A 27 7.43 15.60 -18.46
CA VAL A 27 8.51 15.80 -19.44
C VAL A 27 9.88 15.82 -18.79
N ASP A 28 10.03 16.56 -17.70
CA ASP A 28 11.28 16.65 -16.97
C ASP A 28 11.65 15.28 -16.41
N THR A 29 10.71 14.64 -15.69
CA THR A 29 10.89 13.31 -15.10
C THR A 29 11.16 12.25 -16.16
N GLY A 30 10.35 12.20 -17.22
CA GLY A 30 10.53 11.25 -18.32
C GLY A 30 11.88 11.43 -19.03
N THR A 31 12.36 12.66 -19.20
CA THR A 31 13.66 12.91 -19.83
C THR A 31 14.81 12.41 -18.95
N VAL A 32 14.75 12.65 -17.63
CA VAL A 32 15.76 12.16 -16.67
C VAL A 32 15.77 10.63 -16.61
N LEU A 33 14.60 10.00 -16.66
CA LEU A 33 14.44 8.54 -16.59
C LEU A 33 14.63 7.84 -17.94
N GLY A 34 14.96 8.58 -19.00
CA GLY A 34 15.23 8.02 -20.33
C GLY A 34 14.00 7.55 -21.10
N ALA A 35 12.80 8.03 -20.75
CA ALA A 35 11.57 7.73 -21.47
C ALA A 35 11.61 8.25 -22.92
N ASP A 36 11.22 7.40 -23.87
CA ASP A 36 11.20 7.74 -25.29
C ASP A 36 9.99 8.61 -25.65
N ARG A 37 8.84 8.34 -25.02
CA ARG A 37 7.56 9.03 -25.24
C ARG A 37 6.66 8.97 -24.01
N LEU A 38 5.57 9.73 -24.04
CA LEU A 38 4.45 9.58 -23.13
C LEU A 38 3.43 8.58 -23.72
N ILE A 39 2.83 7.74 -22.87
CA ILE A 39 1.80 6.76 -23.25
C ILE A 39 0.51 7.01 -22.48
N PRO A 40 -0.66 6.78 -23.09
CA PRO A 40 -1.94 7.07 -22.46
C PRO A 40 -2.19 6.13 -21.28
N ILE A 41 -2.88 6.65 -20.27
CA ILE A 41 -3.36 5.86 -19.14
C ILE A 41 -4.88 5.92 -19.02
N ARG A 42 -5.48 4.87 -18.44
CA ARG A 42 -6.92 4.86 -18.19
C ARG A 42 -7.31 5.60 -16.91
N TYR A 43 -6.49 5.44 -15.89
CA TYR A 43 -6.68 6.04 -14.58
C TYR A 43 -5.37 6.13 -13.79
N ALA A 44 -5.38 6.95 -12.75
CA ALA A 44 -4.33 7.05 -11.76
C ALA A 44 -4.86 6.85 -10.34
N PHE A 45 -4.06 6.22 -9.47
CA PHE A 45 -4.22 6.23 -8.03
C PHE A 45 -3.30 7.27 -7.43
N PHE A 46 -3.87 8.22 -6.74
CA PHE A 46 -3.15 9.31 -6.12
C PHE A 46 -2.95 9.03 -4.64
N MET A 47 -1.69 8.77 -4.29
CA MET A 47 -1.21 8.70 -2.91
C MET A 47 -0.96 10.13 -2.43
N ALA A 48 -1.65 10.50 -1.36
CA ALA A 48 -1.75 11.88 -0.95
C ALA A 48 -2.10 11.95 0.54
N ASP A 49 -1.45 11.19 1.42
CA ASP A 49 -1.75 11.26 2.84
C ASP A 49 -1.19 12.54 3.50
N THR A 50 -1.81 12.94 4.61
CA THR A 50 -1.50 14.18 5.32
C THR A 50 -0.05 14.21 5.84
N ASP A 51 0.49 13.06 6.24
CA ASP A 51 1.83 12.95 6.82
C ASP A 51 2.91 13.15 5.75
N ALA A 52 2.78 12.46 4.60
CA ALA A 52 3.72 12.56 3.48
C ALA A 52 3.64 13.91 2.75
N MET A 53 2.45 14.48 2.60
CA MET A 53 2.28 15.77 1.93
C MET A 53 2.79 16.93 2.78
N GLY A 54 2.53 16.89 4.08
CA GLY A 54 2.67 18.02 4.98
C GLY A 54 1.88 19.25 4.50
N GLU A 55 2.04 20.36 5.20
CA GLU A 55 1.33 21.60 4.86
C GLU A 55 1.71 22.14 3.48
N ALA A 56 2.98 22.00 3.07
CA ALA A 56 3.45 22.51 1.77
C ALA A 56 2.83 21.76 0.58
N GLY A 57 2.74 20.43 0.67
CA GLY A 57 2.09 19.62 -0.36
C GLY A 57 0.59 19.92 -0.44
N ILE A 58 -0.07 20.12 0.70
CA ILE A 58 -1.49 20.50 0.76
C ILE A 58 -1.70 21.89 0.15
N HIS A 59 -0.84 22.87 0.47
CA HIS A 59 -0.90 24.21 -0.12
C HIS A 59 -0.73 24.18 -1.64
N PHE A 60 0.22 23.39 -2.15
CA PHE A 60 0.39 23.21 -3.59
C PHE A 60 -0.89 22.67 -4.25
N MET A 61 -1.57 21.73 -3.62
CA MET A 61 -2.85 21.20 -4.10
C MET A 61 -3.97 22.24 -4.05
N GLU A 62 -4.03 23.04 -2.99
CA GLU A 62 -4.96 24.16 -2.87
C GLU A 62 -4.76 25.19 -3.99
N GLU A 63 -3.51 25.54 -4.32
CA GLU A 63 -3.16 26.43 -5.44
C GLU A 63 -3.61 25.84 -6.78
N LEU A 64 -3.33 24.56 -7.03
CA LEU A 64 -3.76 23.88 -8.25
C LEU A 64 -5.29 23.85 -8.38
N ALA A 65 -5.99 23.69 -7.26
CA ALA A 65 -7.44 23.69 -7.17
C ALA A 65 -8.08 25.07 -7.44
N GLN A 66 -7.31 26.17 -7.47
CA GLN A 66 -7.81 27.52 -7.78
C GLN A 66 -8.03 27.76 -9.29
N ALA A 67 -7.44 26.95 -10.17
CA ALA A 67 -7.66 27.09 -11.61
C ALA A 67 -9.15 26.93 -11.99
N ALA A 68 -9.55 27.40 -13.17
CA ALA A 68 -10.92 27.18 -13.63
C ALA A 68 -11.20 25.67 -13.74
N PRO A 69 -12.41 25.16 -13.42
CA PRO A 69 -12.70 23.72 -13.47
C PRO A 69 -12.20 23.04 -14.75
N GLU A 70 -12.50 23.60 -15.92
CA GLU A 70 -12.08 23.09 -17.23
C GLU A 70 -10.56 23.03 -17.44
N GLN A 71 -9.77 23.71 -16.60
CA GLN A 71 -8.30 23.74 -16.63
C GLN A 71 -7.65 22.83 -15.58
N ARG A 72 -8.43 22.11 -14.76
CA ARG A 72 -7.92 21.27 -13.66
C ARG A 72 -8.67 19.96 -13.44
N ILE A 73 -9.68 19.66 -14.26
CA ILE A 73 -10.29 18.33 -14.29
C ILE A 73 -9.32 17.36 -14.98
N PRO A 74 -9.02 16.19 -14.39
CA PRO A 74 -8.16 15.17 -14.97
C PRO A 74 -8.61 14.66 -16.34
N ALA A 75 -7.67 14.46 -17.25
CA ALA A 75 -7.92 13.82 -18.55
C ALA A 75 -8.06 12.29 -18.45
N ALA A 76 -7.50 11.67 -17.41
CA ALA A 76 -7.75 10.27 -17.02
C ALA A 76 -8.44 10.22 -15.65
N ASN A 77 -9.15 9.13 -15.35
CA ASN A 77 -9.83 9.00 -14.05
C ASN A 77 -8.82 9.10 -12.91
N LEU A 78 -9.11 9.91 -11.90
CA LEU A 78 -8.26 10.11 -10.73
C LEU A 78 -8.95 9.51 -9.51
N TYR A 79 -8.31 8.53 -8.87
CA TYR A 79 -8.78 7.87 -7.66
C TYR A 79 -7.90 8.23 -6.49
N LEU A 80 -8.51 8.52 -5.34
CA LEU A 80 -7.78 8.77 -4.10
C LEU A 80 -7.46 7.43 -3.44
N GLU A 81 -6.17 7.18 -3.21
CA GLU A 81 -5.74 6.01 -2.44
C GLU A 81 -5.82 6.28 -0.94
N SER A 82 -5.23 7.41 -0.54
CA SER A 82 -5.18 7.87 0.84
C SER A 82 -6.48 8.62 1.16
N ARG A 83 -7.53 7.88 1.55
CA ARG A 83 -8.86 8.38 2.01
C ARG A 83 -8.79 9.35 3.20
N HIS A 84 -9.81 9.47 4.04
CA HIS A 84 -9.73 10.30 5.26
C HIS A 84 -8.88 9.66 6.36
N THR A 85 -8.39 10.49 7.27
CA THR A 85 -7.87 10.04 8.56
C THR A 85 -9.03 9.70 9.50
N ALA A 86 -8.98 8.54 10.15
CA ALA A 86 -10.03 8.12 11.09
C ALA A 86 -10.12 9.11 12.27
N ARG A 87 -11.31 9.65 12.52
CA ARG A 87 -11.51 10.72 13.53
C ARG A 87 -11.27 10.22 14.96
N GLU A 88 -11.54 8.96 15.19
CA GLU A 88 -11.32 8.21 16.44
C GLU A 88 -9.86 8.28 16.89
N LEU A 89 -8.91 8.53 15.98
CA LEU A 89 -7.50 8.72 16.33
C LEU A 89 -7.24 9.94 17.22
N LEU A 90 -8.16 10.91 17.27
CA LEU A 90 -8.12 12.01 18.25
C LEU A 90 -8.16 11.49 19.69
N ASP A 91 -8.91 10.41 19.95
CA ASP A 91 -9.00 9.79 21.29
C ASP A 91 -7.69 9.11 21.69
N PHE A 92 -6.83 8.83 20.70
CA PHE A 92 -5.48 8.29 20.88
C PHE A 92 -4.40 9.38 20.77
N GLY A 93 -4.75 10.65 20.88
CA GLY A 93 -3.78 11.74 20.94
C GLY A 93 -3.25 12.23 19.60
N LEU A 94 -3.91 11.88 18.48
CA LEU A 94 -3.72 12.60 17.22
C LEU A 94 -4.08 14.08 17.44
N PRO A 95 -3.18 15.03 17.14
CA PRO A 95 -3.48 16.44 17.36
C PRO A 95 -4.51 16.98 16.37
N GLN A 96 -5.36 17.90 16.83
CA GLN A 96 -6.43 18.50 16.00
C GLN A 96 -5.90 19.15 14.72
N TRP A 97 -4.69 19.74 14.73
CA TRP A 97 -4.11 20.35 13.52
C TRP A 97 -3.92 19.33 12.40
N PHE A 98 -3.71 18.04 12.71
CA PHE A 98 -3.58 16.99 11.70
C PHE A 98 -4.91 16.76 10.99
N MET A 99 -6.01 16.72 11.74
CA MET A 99 -7.36 16.62 11.18
C MET A 99 -7.75 17.86 10.37
N ASP A 100 -7.31 19.05 10.80
CA ASP A 100 -7.56 20.30 10.06
C ASP A 100 -6.81 20.29 8.71
N LEU A 101 -5.58 19.77 8.68
CA LEU A 101 -4.82 19.56 7.44
C LEU A 101 -5.47 18.48 6.56
N ASP A 102 -5.93 17.38 7.15
CA ASP A 102 -6.62 16.30 6.44
C ASP A 102 -7.87 16.82 5.73
N GLN A 103 -8.66 17.67 6.38
CA GLN A 103 -9.85 18.28 5.77
C GLN A 103 -9.47 19.21 4.61
N ARG A 104 -8.48 20.09 4.78
CA ARG A 104 -7.98 20.96 3.70
C ARG A 104 -7.52 20.17 2.48
N ARG A 105 -6.80 19.08 2.74
CA ARG A 105 -6.32 18.13 1.73
C ARG A 105 -7.48 17.51 0.96
N LEU A 106 -8.47 16.95 1.65
CA LEU A 106 -9.65 16.35 1.02
C LEU A 106 -10.45 17.38 0.20
N ASP A 107 -10.63 18.61 0.72
CA ASP A 107 -11.33 19.68 0.01
C ASP A 107 -10.62 20.08 -1.30
N ALA A 108 -9.28 20.17 -1.28
CA ALA A 108 -8.48 20.46 -2.47
C ALA A 108 -8.53 19.32 -3.50
N ILE A 109 -8.42 18.07 -3.03
CA ILE A 109 -8.49 16.87 -3.85
C ILE A 109 -9.86 16.70 -4.51
N ALA A 110 -10.94 16.92 -3.76
CA ALA A 110 -12.31 16.88 -4.26
C ALA A 110 -12.53 17.92 -5.37
N LYS A 111 -11.99 19.14 -5.20
CA LYS A 111 -12.03 20.16 -6.24
C LYS A 111 -11.38 19.62 -7.51
N LEU A 112 -10.22 18.98 -7.45
CA LEU A 112 -9.50 18.42 -8.60
C LEU A 112 -10.20 17.23 -9.28
N GLY A 113 -11.47 16.97 -8.99
CA GLY A 113 -12.26 15.93 -9.67
C GLY A 113 -11.85 14.51 -9.31
N CYS A 114 -11.13 14.35 -8.20
CA CYS A 114 -10.74 13.06 -7.68
C CYS A 114 -11.94 12.31 -7.11
N ILE A 115 -12.02 11.01 -7.38
CA ILE A 115 -13.05 10.13 -6.85
C ILE A 115 -12.51 9.45 -5.59
N MET A 116 -13.21 9.65 -4.46
CA MET A 116 -12.64 9.39 -3.12
C MET A 116 -13.20 8.14 -2.40
N GLU A 117 -14.14 7.41 -3.00
CA GLU A 117 -14.89 6.33 -2.31
C GLU A 117 -14.35 4.91 -2.58
N TYR A 118 -13.07 4.61 -2.30
CA TYR A 118 -12.47 3.29 -2.63
C TYR A 118 -11.45 2.76 -1.60
N GLY A 119 -11.21 1.44 -1.59
CA GLY A 119 -10.19 0.80 -0.75
C GLY A 119 -8.75 1.07 -1.22
N HIS A 120 -7.79 1.01 -0.28
CA HIS A 120 -6.37 1.33 -0.49
C HIS A 120 -5.67 0.41 -1.51
N ILE A 121 -6.09 -0.86 -1.63
CA ILE A 121 -5.61 -1.77 -2.67
C ILE A 121 -6.81 -2.29 -3.42
N ASN A 122 -6.95 -1.86 -4.67
CA ASN A 122 -8.14 -2.16 -5.43
C ASN A 122 -8.16 -3.61 -5.95
N ASN A 123 -8.89 -4.45 -5.23
CA ASN A 123 -9.35 -5.75 -5.70
C ASN A 123 -10.86 -5.76 -6.04
N HIS A 124 -11.65 -4.76 -5.63
CA HIS A 124 -13.12 -4.81 -5.77
C HIS A 124 -13.86 -3.47 -6.01
N SER A 125 -13.26 -2.31 -5.74
CA SER A 125 -14.02 -1.03 -5.64
C SER A 125 -13.92 -0.13 -6.89
N ILE A 126 -12.84 -0.23 -7.68
CA ILE A 126 -12.74 0.36 -9.03
C ILE A 126 -12.41 -0.71 -10.07
N PRO A 127 -12.58 -0.46 -11.38
CA PRO A 127 -12.26 -1.45 -12.40
C PRO A 127 -10.81 -1.91 -12.29
N ALA A 128 -10.60 -3.22 -12.07
CA ALA A 128 -9.26 -3.79 -12.12
C ALA A 128 -8.64 -3.55 -13.51
N PRO A 129 -7.34 -3.21 -13.58
CA PRO A 129 -6.67 -3.03 -14.85
C PRO A 129 -6.60 -4.35 -15.61
N CYS A 130 -6.66 -4.26 -16.93
CA CYS A 130 -6.44 -5.40 -17.81
C CYS A 130 -4.95 -5.72 -17.94
N PHE A 131 -4.64 -6.95 -18.32
CA PHE A 131 -3.28 -7.36 -18.65
C PHE A 131 -2.67 -6.43 -19.71
N GLY A 132 -1.47 -5.91 -19.43
CA GLY A 132 -0.72 -4.99 -20.28
C GLY A 132 -1.20 -3.53 -20.26
N GLU A 133 -2.30 -3.23 -19.56
CA GLU A 133 -2.84 -1.86 -19.47
C GLU A 133 -1.87 -0.93 -18.73
N SER A 134 -1.66 0.28 -19.27
CA SER A 134 -0.85 1.30 -18.61
C SER A 134 -1.71 2.15 -17.69
N ILE A 135 -1.29 2.26 -16.43
CA ILE A 135 -1.93 3.01 -15.35
C ILE A 135 -0.86 3.75 -14.55
N ALA A 136 -1.26 4.68 -13.69
CA ALA A 136 -0.34 5.35 -12.77
C ALA A 136 -0.70 5.03 -11.31
N MET A 137 0.16 4.33 -10.60
CA MET A 137 -0.11 3.92 -9.22
C MET A 137 0.78 4.66 -8.21
N GLY A 138 0.11 5.40 -7.32
CA GLY A 138 0.67 6.28 -6.30
C GLY A 138 1.51 5.59 -5.23
N SER A 139 1.06 4.43 -4.78
CA SER A 139 1.75 3.68 -3.73
C SER A 139 2.46 2.44 -4.23
N THR A 140 3.44 2.06 -3.44
CA THR A 140 4.25 0.87 -3.69
C THR A 140 3.47 -0.46 -3.64
N PRO A 141 2.57 -0.75 -2.66
CA PRO A 141 1.84 -2.02 -2.65
C PRO A 141 0.82 -2.12 -3.79
N THR A 142 0.19 -1.01 -4.20
CA THR A 142 -0.78 -1.03 -5.30
C THR A 142 -0.10 -1.21 -6.65
N ALA A 143 1.03 -0.52 -6.85
CA ALA A 143 1.83 -0.63 -8.06
C ALA A 143 2.38 -2.06 -8.26
N ILE A 144 3.02 -2.63 -7.24
CA ILE A 144 3.60 -3.98 -7.36
C ILE A 144 2.52 -5.05 -7.53
N TYR A 145 1.36 -4.89 -6.89
CA TYR A 145 0.21 -5.78 -7.10
C TYR A 145 -0.32 -5.68 -8.53
N ALA A 146 -0.51 -4.46 -9.05
CA ALA A 146 -0.97 -4.25 -10.42
C ALA A 146 0.00 -4.86 -11.45
N ASN A 147 1.31 -4.66 -11.24
CA ASN A 147 2.34 -5.22 -12.09
C ASN A 147 2.37 -6.76 -12.05
N SER A 148 2.31 -7.35 -10.85
CA SER A 148 2.57 -8.79 -10.66
C SER A 148 1.31 -9.63 -10.76
N ALA A 149 0.25 -9.28 -10.03
CA ALA A 149 -0.97 -10.08 -9.97
C ALA A 149 -1.85 -9.88 -11.20
N LEU A 150 -1.85 -8.68 -11.80
CA LEU A 150 -2.74 -8.31 -12.91
C LEU A 150 -2.02 -8.19 -14.25
N GLY A 151 -0.69 -8.09 -14.24
CA GLY A 151 0.12 -7.87 -15.44
C GLY A 151 -0.08 -6.49 -16.07
N ALA A 152 -0.61 -5.52 -15.30
CA ALA A 152 -0.67 -4.12 -15.72
C ALA A 152 0.73 -3.50 -15.71
N ARG A 153 0.84 -2.27 -16.22
CA ARG A 153 2.11 -1.54 -16.34
C ARG A 153 2.04 -0.22 -15.61
N THR A 154 2.89 -0.06 -14.61
CA THR A 154 3.09 1.17 -13.84
C THR A 154 4.48 1.12 -13.20
N ASN A 155 5.09 2.26 -12.98
CA ASN A 155 6.18 2.36 -12.01
C ASN A 155 5.63 2.79 -10.65
N PHE A 156 6.52 3.09 -9.69
CA PHE A 156 6.14 3.78 -8.46
C PHE A 156 5.94 5.26 -8.78
N GLU A 157 4.74 5.60 -9.24
CA GLU A 157 4.35 6.95 -9.62
C GLU A 157 4.01 7.74 -8.36
N ALA A 158 5.01 8.21 -7.60
CA ALA A 158 4.81 8.99 -6.37
C ALA A 158 3.74 10.09 -6.52
N GLY A 159 3.12 10.53 -5.41
CA GLY A 159 1.94 11.43 -5.42
C GLY A 159 1.90 12.48 -6.55
N PRO A 160 2.91 13.38 -6.69
CA PRO A 160 2.95 14.37 -7.77
C PRO A 160 2.95 13.78 -9.18
N ALA A 161 3.63 12.65 -9.40
CA ALA A 161 3.67 11.95 -10.69
C ALA A 161 2.32 11.34 -11.04
N ALA A 162 1.65 10.67 -10.10
CA ALA A 162 0.31 10.13 -10.32
C ALA A 162 -0.71 11.23 -10.63
N LEU A 163 -0.67 12.35 -9.90
CA LEU A 163 -1.54 13.50 -10.15
C LEU A 163 -1.27 14.14 -11.52
N ALA A 164 0.00 14.37 -11.85
CA ALA A 164 0.39 14.89 -13.16
C ALA A 164 -0.07 13.94 -14.28
N SER A 165 0.05 12.63 -14.06
CA SER A 165 -0.37 11.62 -15.02
C SER A 165 -1.88 11.62 -15.24
N ALA A 166 -2.67 11.79 -14.18
CA ALA A 166 -4.13 11.91 -14.29
C ALA A 166 -4.57 13.19 -15.01
N LEU A 167 -3.95 14.32 -14.66
CA LEU A 167 -4.21 15.62 -15.28
C LEU A 167 -3.90 15.57 -16.78
N ALA A 168 -2.73 15.10 -17.15
CA ALA A 168 -2.32 15.01 -18.55
C ALA A 168 -3.00 13.86 -19.31
N GLY A 169 -3.35 12.77 -18.63
CA GLY A 169 -3.85 11.53 -19.22
C GLY A 169 -2.75 10.59 -19.75
N TYR A 170 -1.50 10.79 -19.31
CA TYR A 170 -0.33 10.04 -19.78
C TYR A 170 0.68 9.76 -18.68
N VAL A 171 1.49 8.71 -18.85
CA VAL A 171 2.72 8.45 -18.08
C VAL A 171 3.93 8.41 -19.02
N PRO A 172 5.15 8.71 -18.54
CA PRO A 172 6.35 8.45 -19.31
C PRO A 172 6.53 6.94 -19.52
N ARG A 173 6.86 6.52 -20.74
CA ARG A 173 7.14 5.12 -21.04
C ARG A 173 8.59 4.81 -20.67
N TRP A 174 8.79 4.28 -19.47
CA TRP A 174 10.08 3.83 -18.96
C TRP A 174 9.92 2.64 -18.03
N ASP A 175 11.05 2.00 -17.76
CA ASP A 175 11.20 0.88 -16.83
C ASP A 175 10.14 -0.22 -16.94
N LEU A 176 9.25 -0.40 -15.96
CA LEU A 176 8.27 -1.51 -15.95
C LEU A 176 7.16 -1.38 -17.01
N HIS A 177 7.15 -0.28 -17.78
CA HIS A 177 6.40 -0.20 -19.03
C HIS A 177 7.08 -0.94 -20.21
N LEU A 178 8.34 -1.34 -20.07
CA LEU A 178 9.16 -2.03 -21.08
C LEU A 178 9.27 -3.52 -20.76
N ASP A 179 9.08 -4.38 -21.76
CA ASP A 179 9.08 -5.85 -21.57
C ASP A 179 10.44 -6.38 -21.10
N GLU A 180 11.51 -5.81 -21.65
CA GLU A 180 12.90 -6.17 -21.32
C GLU A 180 13.23 -5.97 -19.84
N ASN A 181 12.57 -5.03 -19.18
CA ASN A 181 12.79 -4.71 -17.77
C ASN A 181 11.89 -5.52 -16.83
N ARG A 182 10.99 -6.35 -17.36
CA ARG A 182 10.08 -7.20 -16.56
C ARG A 182 10.60 -8.63 -16.38
N VAL A 183 11.76 -8.94 -16.95
CA VAL A 183 12.38 -10.27 -16.93
C VAL A 183 13.00 -10.56 -15.54
N PRO A 184 12.65 -11.67 -14.88
CA PRO A 184 13.22 -12.04 -13.59
C PRO A 184 14.73 -12.25 -13.69
N LYS A 185 15.43 -12.00 -12.57
CA LYS A 185 16.89 -12.13 -12.47
C LYS A 185 17.34 -13.25 -11.55
N ARG A 186 16.48 -13.69 -10.63
CA ARG A 186 16.77 -14.73 -9.63
C ARG A 186 15.53 -15.58 -9.38
N VAL A 187 15.74 -16.86 -9.13
CA VAL A 187 14.69 -17.79 -8.71
C VAL A 187 14.78 -17.99 -7.21
N PHE A 188 13.63 -17.98 -6.54
CA PHE A 188 13.48 -18.33 -5.14
C PHE A 188 12.55 -19.56 -5.04
N GLU A 189 13.16 -20.73 -4.83
CA GLU A 189 12.48 -22.00 -4.63
C GLU A 189 12.09 -22.14 -3.15
N VAL A 190 10.79 -22.07 -2.89
CA VAL A 190 10.23 -22.12 -1.55
C VAL A 190 10.10 -23.57 -1.11
N GLU A 191 10.58 -23.89 0.09
CA GLU A 191 10.56 -25.24 0.66
C GLU A 191 9.14 -25.74 1.00
N ARG A 192 8.26 -24.83 1.41
CA ARG A 192 6.86 -25.13 1.72
C ARG A 192 5.95 -23.95 1.40
N THR A 193 4.72 -24.26 1.03
CA THR A 193 3.69 -23.23 0.85
C THR A 193 3.37 -22.53 2.19
N PRO A 194 3.38 -21.18 2.23
CA PRO A 194 2.90 -20.40 3.37
C PRO A 194 1.43 -20.69 3.72
N GLN A 195 1.10 -20.74 5.01
CA GLN A 195 -0.22 -21.18 5.48
C GLN A 195 -1.18 -20.05 5.85
N ASN A 196 -0.69 -18.83 6.04
CA ASN A 196 -1.48 -17.67 6.43
C ASN A 196 -0.90 -16.38 5.83
N LEU A 197 -1.65 -15.29 5.87
CA LEU A 197 -1.25 -14.01 5.26
C LEU A 197 0.03 -13.41 5.86
N ALA A 198 0.31 -13.67 7.15
CA ALA A 198 1.55 -13.23 7.76
C ALA A 198 2.76 -13.98 7.17
N GLU A 199 2.66 -15.30 6.95
CA GLU A 199 3.69 -16.09 6.28
C GLU A 199 3.88 -15.68 4.81
N TRP A 200 2.80 -15.33 4.08
CA TRP A 200 2.91 -14.79 2.73
C TRP A 200 3.64 -13.44 2.71
N GLY A 201 3.36 -12.57 3.68
CA GLY A 201 4.12 -11.34 3.88
C GLY A 201 5.57 -11.61 4.27
N ALA A 202 5.82 -12.65 5.07
CA ALA A 202 7.16 -13.04 5.50
C ALA A 202 8.00 -13.58 4.34
N LEU A 203 7.39 -14.33 3.42
CA LEU A 203 8.01 -14.76 2.18
C LEU A 203 8.51 -13.56 1.36
N GLY A 204 7.65 -12.56 1.16
CA GLY A 204 8.03 -11.34 0.45
C GLY A 204 9.17 -10.57 1.13
N ALA A 205 9.15 -10.50 2.46
CA ALA A 205 10.20 -9.84 3.25
C ALA A 205 11.53 -10.61 3.21
N ALA A 206 11.49 -11.94 3.36
CA ALA A 206 12.65 -12.81 3.32
C ALA A 206 13.36 -12.74 1.95
N ILE A 207 12.58 -12.75 0.85
CA ILE A 207 13.11 -12.48 -0.49
C ILE A 207 13.71 -11.08 -0.55
N GLY A 208 12.98 -10.05 -0.11
CA GLY A 208 13.42 -8.66 -0.17
C GLY A 208 14.77 -8.44 0.53
N LEU A 209 14.97 -9.05 1.70
CA LEU A 209 16.24 -8.99 2.45
C LEU A 209 17.44 -9.62 1.70
N ARG A 210 17.18 -10.45 0.68
CA ARG A 210 18.22 -11.09 -0.15
C ARG A 210 18.52 -10.33 -1.44
N LEU A 211 17.68 -9.36 -1.83
CA LEU A 211 17.85 -8.60 -3.07
C LEU A 211 18.78 -7.41 -2.85
N ASN A 212 19.62 -7.12 -3.84
CA ASN A 212 20.60 -6.02 -3.71
C ASN A 212 20.05 -4.67 -4.21
N ASN A 213 19.06 -4.70 -5.11
CA ASN A 213 18.48 -3.50 -5.73
C ASN A 213 17.10 -3.80 -6.34
N ALA A 214 16.36 -2.74 -6.67
CA ALA A 214 14.99 -2.80 -7.19
C ALA A 214 14.83 -3.51 -8.55
N ASN A 215 15.91 -3.67 -9.32
CA ASN A 215 15.87 -4.29 -10.66
C ASN A 215 16.04 -5.81 -10.62
N GLU A 216 16.33 -6.40 -9.45
CA GLU A 216 16.43 -7.86 -9.27
C GLU A 216 15.04 -8.49 -9.09
N ILE A 217 14.22 -8.46 -10.15
CA ILE A 217 12.87 -9.06 -10.14
C ILE A 217 12.94 -10.55 -9.77
N PRO A 218 12.28 -11.00 -8.69
CA PRO A 218 12.30 -12.39 -8.27
C PRO A 218 11.25 -13.22 -9.01
N LEU A 219 11.61 -14.47 -9.32
CA LEU A 219 10.68 -15.54 -9.72
C LEU A 219 10.54 -16.54 -8.57
N ILE A 220 9.34 -16.65 -8.01
CA ILE A 220 9.02 -17.55 -6.91
C ILE A 220 8.52 -18.89 -7.47
N LYS A 221 9.08 -19.99 -6.98
CA LYS A 221 8.76 -21.38 -7.35
C LYS A 221 8.54 -22.27 -6.13
N GLY A 222 8.01 -23.47 -6.34
CA GLY A 222 7.86 -24.47 -5.27
C GLY A 222 6.59 -24.32 -4.42
N LEU A 223 5.58 -23.59 -4.92
CA LEU A 223 4.26 -23.50 -4.28
C LEU A 223 3.37 -24.66 -4.75
N ASP A 224 2.68 -25.30 -3.81
CA ASP A 224 1.78 -26.42 -4.09
C ASP A 224 0.40 -25.97 -4.59
N GLU A 225 0.03 -24.72 -4.30
CA GLU A 225 -1.26 -24.13 -4.65
C GLU A 225 -1.13 -22.68 -5.11
N HIS A 226 -2.17 -22.21 -5.80
CA HIS A 226 -2.25 -20.83 -6.23
C HIS A 226 -2.46 -19.91 -5.02
N PRO A 227 -1.61 -18.89 -4.80
CA PRO A 227 -1.64 -18.06 -3.58
C PRO A 227 -2.93 -17.25 -3.43
N GLY A 228 -3.53 -16.84 -4.55
CA GLY A 228 -4.72 -15.99 -4.57
C GLY A 228 -4.38 -14.51 -4.35
N ALA A 229 -5.39 -13.65 -4.50
CA ALA A 229 -5.20 -12.20 -4.55
C ALA A 229 -4.62 -11.61 -3.24
N LEU A 230 -5.11 -12.04 -2.08
CA LEU A 230 -4.67 -11.51 -0.79
C LEU A 230 -3.21 -11.90 -0.49
N ALA A 231 -2.83 -13.15 -0.73
CA ALA A 231 -1.45 -13.58 -0.56
C ALA A 231 -0.48 -12.85 -1.50
N LEU A 232 -0.83 -12.69 -2.78
CA LEU A 232 -0.03 -11.91 -3.74
C LEU A 232 0.14 -10.45 -3.30
N ASN A 233 -0.91 -9.87 -2.72
CA ASN A 233 -0.84 -8.54 -2.13
C ASN A 233 0.16 -8.49 -0.95
N HIS A 234 0.10 -9.43 -0.01
CA HIS A 234 1.04 -9.49 1.11
C HIS A 234 2.50 -9.72 0.68
N ILE A 235 2.74 -10.63 -0.28
CA ILE A 235 4.08 -10.83 -0.88
C ILE A 235 4.58 -9.51 -1.47
N GLY A 236 3.76 -8.87 -2.30
CA GLY A 236 4.12 -7.65 -3.00
C GLY A 236 4.38 -6.48 -2.05
N ALA A 237 3.50 -6.27 -1.08
CA ALA A 237 3.63 -5.22 -0.08
C ALA A 237 4.94 -5.33 0.71
N SER A 238 5.33 -6.54 1.11
CA SER A 238 6.62 -6.77 1.77
C SER A 238 7.81 -6.58 0.82
N LEU A 239 7.79 -7.13 -0.39
CA LEU A 239 8.87 -6.94 -1.37
C LEU A 239 9.15 -5.46 -1.65
N ALA A 240 8.08 -4.69 -1.83
CA ALA A 240 8.20 -3.25 -2.05
C ALA A 240 8.76 -2.52 -0.82
N SER A 241 8.44 -2.97 0.40
CA SER A 241 8.95 -2.39 1.65
C SER A 241 10.41 -2.74 1.95
N TYR A 242 10.84 -3.96 1.65
CA TYR A 242 12.16 -4.48 2.01
C TYR A 242 13.21 -4.32 0.90
N ALA A 243 12.80 -4.20 -0.36
CA ALA A 243 13.72 -4.13 -1.50
C ALA A 243 13.35 -3.08 -2.56
N ALA A 244 12.24 -2.35 -2.41
CA ALA A 244 11.74 -1.39 -3.39
C ALA A 244 11.55 -1.96 -4.81
N VAL A 245 11.35 -3.28 -4.92
CA VAL A 245 11.06 -3.94 -6.20
C VAL A 245 9.63 -3.64 -6.62
N GLY A 246 9.42 -3.30 -7.89
CA GLY A 246 8.10 -2.96 -8.44
C GLY A 246 7.35 -4.10 -9.14
N LEU A 247 7.96 -5.28 -9.28
CA LEU A 247 7.38 -6.45 -9.94
C LEU A 247 7.98 -7.75 -9.37
N PHE A 248 7.16 -8.79 -9.22
CA PHE A 248 7.63 -10.15 -8.97
C PHE A 248 6.82 -11.15 -9.80
N HIS A 249 7.37 -12.35 -9.96
CA HIS A 249 6.70 -13.45 -10.63
C HIS A 249 6.49 -14.62 -9.68
N VAL A 250 5.37 -15.32 -9.85
CA VAL A 250 5.07 -16.58 -9.14
C VAL A 250 4.67 -17.61 -10.18
N GLU A 251 5.42 -18.70 -10.25
CA GLU A 251 5.15 -19.80 -11.19
C GLU A 251 3.72 -20.33 -11.03
N GLY A 252 3.00 -20.42 -12.15
CA GLY A 252 1.61 -20.88 -12.17
C GLY A 252 0.57 -19.89 -11.63
N ALA A 253 0.97 -18.68 -11.19
CA ALA A 253 0.05 -17.71 -10.59
C ALA A 253 0.09 -16.30 -11.21
N THR A 254 1.27 -15.71 -11.43
CA THR A 254 1.34 -14.39 -12.06
C THR A 254 1.25 -14.49 -13.59
N PRO A 255 0.58 -13.55 -14.29
CA PRO A 255 0.28 -13.68 -15.71
C PRO A 255 1.50 -13.88 -16.61
N GLU A 256 2.63 -13.23 -16.29
CA GLU A 256 3.86 -13.27 -17.10
C GLU A 256 4.80 -14.43 -16.72
N ALA A 257 4.58 -15.13 -15.59
CA ALA A 257 5.52 -16.13 -15.09
C ALA A 257 5.78 -17.30 -16.06
N HIS A 258 4.78 -17.66 -16.87
CA HIS A 258 4.88 -18.74 -17.85
C HIS A 258 5.97 -18.48 -18.92
N LEU A 259 6.39 -17.23 -19.11
CA LEU A 259 7.47 -16.86 -20.04
C LEU A 259 8.87 -17.24 -19.50
N PHE A 260 8.98 -17.57 -18.22
CA PHE A 260 10.25 -17.72 -17.50
C PHE A 260 10.41 -19.09 -16.83
N THR A 261 9.54 -20.06 -17.11
CA THR A 261 9.54 -21.37 -16.43
C THR A 261 10.83 -22.16 -16.67
N GLU A 262 11.43 -22.07 -17.86
CA GLU A 262 12.66 -22.78 -18.26
C GLU A 262 13.93 -21.91 -18.15
N SER A 263 13.92 -20.87 -17.32
CA SER A 263 15.06 -19.94 -17.22
C SER A 263 16.26 -20.53 -16.46
N ASP A 264 17.48 -20.40 -17.01
CA ASP A 264 18.75 -20.70 -16.31
C ASP A 264 19.20 -19.51 -15.43
N LEU A 265 18.40 -19.20 -14.41
CA LEU A 265 18.65 -18.12 -13.46
C LEU A 265 19.29 -18.64 -12.16
N PRO A 266 20.11 -17.83 -11.47
CA PRO A 266 20.59 -18.16 -10.13
C PRO A 266 19.43 -18.53 -9.19
N THR A 267 19.52 -19.70 -8.57
CA THR A 267 18.43 -20.29 -7.77
C THR A 267 18.76 -20.33 -6.27
N GLU A 268 17.92 -19.62 -5.53
CA GLU A 268 17.72 -19.48 -4.09
C GLU A 268 16.82 -20.51 -3.45
N ARG A 269 17.28 -21.40 -2.55
CA ARG A 269 16.31 -22.10 -1.70
C ARG A 269 15.93 -21.25 -0.49
N LEU A 270 14.63 -21.05 -0.27
CA LEU A 270 14.07 -20.43 0.93
C LEU A 270 13.43 -21.49 1.83
N THR A 271 13.86 -21.49 3.09
CA THR A 271 13.42 -22.43 4.13
C THR A 271 12.35 -21.84 5.02
N GLY A 272 11.59 -22.69 5.71
CA GLY A 272 10.60 -22.24 6.70
C GLY A 272 11.22 -21.36 7.81
N THR A 273 12.47 -21.66 8.20
CA THR A 273 13.20 -20.91 9.24
C THR A 273 13.41 -19.43 8.88
N GLU A 274 13.50 -19.09 7.59
CA GLU A 274 13.66 -17.69 7.17
C GLU A 274 12.36 -16.89 7.30
N LEU A 275 11.21 -17.54 7.06
CA LEU A 275 9.90 -16.94 7.30
C LEU A 275 9.67 -16.78 8.80
N ASP A 276 10.02 -17.80 9.60
CA ASP A 276 9.94 -17.75 11.07
C ASP A 276 10.81 -16.62 11.64
N ALA A 277 11.99 -16.39 11.08
CA ALA A 277 12.87 -15.30 11.50
C ALA A 277 12.25 -13.91 11.25
N VAL A 278 11.54 -13.72 10.14
CA VAL A 278 10.80 -12.48 9.87
C VAL A 278 9.63 -12.29 10.83
N LEU A 279 8.94 -13.38 11.20
CA LEU A 279 7.79 -13.37 12.10
C LEU A 279 8.18 -13.49 13.59
N SER A 280 9.47 -13.42 13.90
CA SER A 280 9.96 -13.52 15.27
C SER A 280 9.62 -12.27 16.09
N ILE A 281 9.09 -12.53 17.28
CA ILE A 281 8.73 -11.51 18.28
C ILE A 281 9.78 -11.42 19.40
N GLU A 282 10.88 -12.18 19.33
CA GLU A 282 11.91 -12.26 20.39
C GLU A 282 12.57 -10.92 20.71
N LYS A 283 12.54 -9.98 19.76
CA LYS A 283 13.06 -8.61 19.97
C LYS A 283 12.18 -7.74 20.88
N LEU A 284 10.95 -8.16 21.15
CA LEU A 284 10.03 -7.42 22.01
C LEU A 284 10.20 -7.85 23.47
N ASP A 285 10.00 -6.90 24.39
CA ASP A 285 9.90 -7.24 25.81
C ASP A 285 8.60 -8.02 26.06
N ALA A 286 8.74 -9.24 26.59
CA ALA A 286 7.62 -10.12 26.88
C ALA A 286 6.69 -9.63 27.99
N GLN A 287 7.05 -8.57 28.72
CA GLN A 287 6.29 -8.07 29.87
C GLN A 287 5.28 -6.96 29.54
N SER A 288 5.37 -6.31 28.38
CA SER A 288 4.43 -5.26 27.99
C SER A 288 4.11 -5.26 26.51
N LEU A 289 2.83 -5.01 26.19
CA LEU A 289 2.36 -4.77 24.84
C LEU A 289 1.45 -3.54 24.86
N ASP A 290 1.86 -2.48 24.19
CA ASP A 290 1.12 -1.21 24.18
C ASP A 290 0.07 -1.20 23.08
N LEU A 291 0.43 -1.72 21.91
CA LEU A 291 -0.33 -1.55 20.68
C LEU A 291 -0.33 -2.81 19.81
N VAL A 292 -1.49 -3.14 19.26
CA VAL A 292 -1.64 -4.04 18.13
C VAL A 292 -2.29 -3.27 16.99
N VAL A 293 -1.62 -3.22 15.84
CA VAL A 293 -2.17 -2.56 14.63
C VAL A 293 -2.30 -3.55 13.51
N LEU A 294 -3.52 -3.62 12.95
CA LEU A 294 -3.86 -4.44 11.81
C LEU A 294 -4.32 -3.54 10.66
N GLY A 295 -3.97 -3.90 9.42
CA GLY A 295 -4.35 -3.13 8.23
C GLY A 295 -3.20 -2.28 7.63
N ALA A 296 -2.20 -2.96 7.06
CA ALA A 296 -1.30 -2.42 6.03
C ALA A 296 -0.53 -3.58 5.34
N PRO A 297 -1.08 -4.24 4.29
CA PRO A 297 -2.31 -3.90 3.56
C PRO A 297 -3.58 -3.82 4.42
N GLN A 298 -4.52 -2.95 4.06
CA GLN A 298 -5.84 -2.86 4.71
C GLN A 298 -6.50 -4.22 4.80
N MET A 299 -7.15 -4.48 5.95
CA MET A 299 -7.76 -5.78 6.19
C MET A 299 -8.90 -6.01 5.20
N GLY A 300 -8.83 -7.14 4.51
CA GLY A 300 -9.93 -7.64 3.69
C GLY A 300 -11.05 -8.23 4.53
N TRP A 301 -12.21 -8.44 3.91
CA TRP A 301 -13.39 -8.99 4.59
C TRP A 301 -13.14 -10.32 5.32
N SER A 302 -12.35 -11.23 4.73
CA SER A 302 -12.00 -12.50 5.37
C SER A 302 -11.22 -12.31 6.67
N GLU A 303 -10.33 -11.32 6.72
CA GLU A 303 -9.55 -10.99 7.91
C GLU A 303 -10.44 -10.37 9.00
N VAL A 304 -11.44 -9.56 8.63
CA VAL A 304 -12.45 -9.02 9.58
C VAL A 304 -13.25 -10.16 10.23
N VAL A 305 -13.64 -11.16 9.44
CA VAL A 305 -14.35 -12.35 9.95
C VAL A 305 -13.46 -13.16 10.88
N GLU A 306 -12.21 -13.42 10.50
CA GLU A 306 -11.24 -14.14 11.33
C GLU A 306 -10.96 -13.41 12.65
N LEU A 307 -10.72 -12.09 12.58
CA LEU A 307 -10.53 -11.23 13.75
C LEU A 307 -11.71 -11.34 14.72
N THR A 308 -12.94 -11.29 14.19
CA THR A 308 -14.16 -11.41 15.00
C THR A 308 -14.23 -12.77 15.70
N GLN A 309 -13.85 -13.86 15.01
CA GLN A 309 -13.81 -15.20 15.61
C GLN A 309 -12.74 -15.32 16.70
N LEU A 310 -11.57 -14.74 16.49
CA LEU A 310 -10.47 -14.78 17.47
C LEU A 310 -10.83 -14.03 18.76
N LEU A 311 -11.63 -12.96 18.66
CA LEU A 311 -12.10 -12.14 19.78
C LEU A 311 -13.42 -12.60 20.40
N ASP A 312 -14.11 -13.59 19.83
CA ASP A 312 -15.43 -14.03 20.32
C ASP A 312 -15.40 -14.46 21.79
N GLY A 313 -16.24 -13.82 22.60
CA GLY A 313 -16.33 -14.03 24.05
C GLY A 313 -15.10 -13.57 24.85
N LYS A 314 -14.15 -12.85 24.25
CA LYS A 314 -12.91 -12.38 24.89
C LYS A 314 -12.86 -10.86 24.95
N LYS A 315 -11.87 -10.32 25.67
CA LYS A 315 -11.60 -8.88 25.75
C LYS A 315 -10.11 -8.59 25.66
N VAL A 316 -9.77 -7.53 24.94
CA VAL A 316 -8.43 -6.94 24.91
C VAL A 316 -8.11 -6.40 26.31
N ALA A 317 -6.86 -6.57 26.75
CA ALA A 317 -6.40 -6.09 28.04
C ALA A 317 -6.40 -4.56 28.08
N THR A 318 -6.68 -3.97 29.25
CA THR A 318 -6.82 -2.51 29.40
C THR A 318 -5.53 -1.73 29.16
N ASN A 319 -4.38 -2.40 29.15
CA ASN A 319 -3.07 -1.80 28.87
C ASN A 319 -2.62 -1.96 27.41
N THR A 320 -3.42 -2.61 26.56
CA THR A 320 -3.14 -2.79 25.14
C THR A 320 -4.24 -2.14 24.31
N THR A 321 -3.85 -1.39 23.30
CA THR A 321 -4.79 -0.86 22.29
C THR A 321 -4.77 -1.76 21.06
N LEU A 322 -5.95 -2.12 20.53
CA LEU A 322 -6.07 -2.88 19.29
C LEU A 322 -6.78 -2.04 18.22
N LEU A 323 -6.03 -1.62 17.20
CA LEU A 323 -6.54 -0.85 16.06
C LEU A 323 -6.58 -1.73 14.81
N ALA A 324 -7.73 -1.79 14.13
CA ALA A 324 -7.91 -2.56 12.90
C ALA A 324 -8.44 -1.66 11.79
N PHE A 325 -7.67 -1.50 10.71
CA PHE A 325 -7.99 -0.62 9.59
C PHE A 325 -8.57 -1.39 8.40
N VAL A 326 -9.73 -0.93 7.92
CA VAL A 326 -10.51 -1.54 6.83
C VAL A 326 -10.93 -0.53 5.76
N ASP A 327 -11.40 -1.02 4.62
CA ASP A 327 -12.10 -0.21 3.62
C ASP A 327 -13.53 0.19 4.04
N ASN A 328 -14.08 1.22 3.40
CA ASN A 328 -15.41 1.74 3.69
C ASN A 328 -16.51 0.69 3.45
N GLY A 329 -16.38 -0.12 2.41
CA GLY A 329 -17.32 -1.21 2.15
C GLY A 329 -17.26 -2.27 3.25
N SER A 330 -16.07 -2.62 3.72
CA SER A 330 -15.88 -3.57 4.82
C SER A 330 -16.42 -3.07 6.15
N ILE A 331 -16.21 -1.79 6.53
CA ILE A 331 -16.77 -1.27 7.79
C ILE A 331 -18.30 -1.20 7.75
N GLU A 332 -18.90 -0.78 6.63
CA GLU A 332 -20.36 -0.73 6.46
C GLU A 332 -20.98 -2.13 6.48
N THR A 333 -20.30 -3.11 5.88
CA THR A 333 -20.71 -4.51 5.94
C THR A 333 -20.61 -5.04 7.38
N ALA A 334 -19.53 -4.73 8.09
CA ALA A 334 -19.35 -5.13 9.49
C ALA A 334 -20.42 -4.53 10.41
N ARG A 335 -20.79 -3.25 10.21
CA ARG A 335 -21.90 -2.58 10.90
C ARG A 335 -23.23 -3.27 10.62
N THR A 336 -23.54 -3.51 9.34
CA THR A 336 -24.79 -4.16 8.90
C THR A 336 -24.97 -5.55 9.51
N LEU A 337 -23.88 -6.32 9.64
CA LEU A 337 -23.89 -7.67 10.20
C LEU A 337 -23.72 -7.71 11.73
N GLY A 338 -23.60 -6.56 12.39
CA GLY A 338 -23.35 -6.47 13.83
C GLY A 338 -21.99 -7.03 14.26
N LEU A 339 -21.02 -7.12 13.35
CA LEU A 339 -19.65 -7.51 13.67
C LEU A 339 -18.85 -6.32 14.24
N ALA A 340 -19.13 -5.10 13.78
CA ALA A 340 -18.51 -3.89 14.33
C ALA A 340 -18.76 -3.79 15.85
N ASP A 341 -20.03 -3.87 16.27
CA ASP A 341 -20.41 -3.85 17.70
C ASP A 341 -19.73 -4.95 18.52
N LYS A 342 -19.56 -6.16 17.94
CA LYS A 342 -18.88 -7.27 18.61
C LYS A 342 -17.39 -7.00 18.80
N LEU A 343 -16.74 -6.46 17.78
CA LEU A 343 -15.32 -6.09 17.82
C LEU A 343 -15.09 -4.97 18.84
N GLU A 344 -15.92 -3.93 18.81
CA GLU A 344 -15.87 -2.83 19.77
C GLU A 344 -16.11 -3.30 21.21
N ALA A 345 -17.10 -4.18 21.43
CA ALA A 345 -17.37 -4.77 22.75
C ALA A 345 -16.20 -5.62 23.30
N ALA A 346 -15.39 -6.19 22.40
CA ALA A 346 -14.16 -6.91 22.73
C ALA A 346 -12.95 -5.98 22.97
N GLY A 347 -13.06 -4.68 22.69
CA GLY A 347 -11.98 -3.70 22.82
C GLY A 347 -11.13 -3.53 21.55
N CYS A 348 -11.62 -3.95 20.38
CA CYS A 348 -11.02 -3.65 19.09
C CYS A 348 -11.65 -2.37 18.51
N HIS A 349 -10.81 -1.42 18.10
CA HIS A 349 -11.23 -0.23 17.36
C HIS A 349 -11.16 -0.54 15.87
N LEU A 350 -12.33 -0.83 15.27
CA LEU A 350 -12.46 -1.02 13.83
C LEU A 350 -12.61 0.35 13.15
N LEU A 351 -11.62 0.73 12.36
CA LEU A 351 -11.48 2.07 11.79
C LEU A 351 -11.51 2.02 10.26
N ASP A 352 -12.20 2.97 9.64
CA ASP A 352 -12.10 3.21 8.20
C ASP A 352 -11.28 4.48 7.93
N GLY A 353 -10.50 4.46 6.86
CA GLY A 353 -9.62 5.56 6.50
C GLY A 353 -8.31 5.08 5.91
N ILE A 354 -7.27 5.90 5.99
CA ILE A 354 -5.91 5.54 5.59
C ILE A 354 -5.27 4.62 6.63
N ASP A 355 -4.27 3.83 6.22
CA ASP A 355 -3.44 3.00 7.10
C ASP A 355 -2.86 3.83 8.27
N TYR A 356 -2.68 3.16 9.41
CA TYR A 356 -2.20 3.77 10.65
C TYR A 356 -0.91 4.59 10.51
N PHE A 357 0.07 4.07 9.75
CA PHE A 357 1.37 4.71 9.61
C PHE A 357 1.31 6.06 8.86
N GLN A 358 0.26 6.29 8.07
CA GLN A 358 -0.01 7.53 7.32
C GLN A 358 -0.98 8.46 8.04
N SER A 359 -1.43 8.04 9.23
CA SER A 359 -2.49 8.71 10.01
C SER A 359 -1.94 9.36 11.27
N GLY A 360 -0.71 9.90 11.20
CA GLY A 360 -0.05 10.55 12.34
C GLY A 360 0.42 9.57 13.41
N SER A 361 1.02 8.44 12.99
CA SER A 361 1.48 7.41 13.92
C SER A 361 2.51 7.92 14.93
N GLU A 362 3.44 8.80 14.54
CA GLU A 362 4.42 9.39 15.45
C GLU A 362 3.80 10.24 16.57
N PRO A 363 2.97 11.27 16.31
CA PRO A 363 2.36 12.05 17.38
C PRO A 363 1.47 11.20 18.30
N ILE A 364 0.74 10.22 17.76
CA ILE A 364 -0.03 9.25 18.56
C ILE A 364 0.90 8.45 19.49
N ARG A 365 2.02 7.94 18.96
CA ARG A 365 3.03 7.23 19.76
C ARG A 365 3.51 8.07 20.93
N GLN A 366 3.90 9.31 20.66
CA GLN A 366 4.46 10.22 21.65
C GLN A 366 3.44 10.59 22.72
N ALA A 367 2.18 10.83 22.33
CA ALA A 367 1.10 11.18 23.26
C ALA A 367 0.80 10.07 24.28
N ASN A 368 0.92 8.81 23.87
CA ASN A 368 0.63 7.66 24.71
C ASN A 368 1.88 7.02 25.34
N GLY A 369 3.09 7.41 24.93
CA GLY A 369 4.31 6.74 25.35
C GLY A 369 4.42 5.29 24.85
N TRP A 370 3.75 4.95 23.73
CA TRP A 370 3.74 3.60 23.18
C TRP A 370 5.11 3.21 22.62
N THR A 371 5.48 1.95 22.87
CA THR A 371 6.75 1.38 22.43
C THR A 371 6.53 0.03 21.74
N ASN A 372 6.16 -1.00 22.50
CA ASN A 372 6.04 -2.36 22.00
C ASN A 372 4.76 -2.52 21.18
N THR A 373 4.94 -2.90 19.92
CA THR A 373 3.84 -3.02 18.96
C THR A 373 3.88 -4.36 18.24
N LEU A 374 2.71 -4.98 18.08
CA LEU A 374 2.54 -6.15 17.23
C LEU A 374 1.67 -5.84 16.02
N THR A 375 1.92 -6.55 14.92
CA THR A 375 1.11 -6.48 13.71
C THR A 375 1.13 -7.81 12.95
N ALA A 376 0.10 -8.07 12.16
CA ALA A 376 0.05 -9.21 11.24
C ALA A 376 0.75 -8.95 9.89
N SER A 377 1.43 -7.81 9.74
CA SER A 377 2.08 -7.39 8.49
C SER A 377 3.57 -7.09 8.68
N PRO A 378 4.48 -7.86 8.04
CA PRO A 378 5.90 -7.53 8.03
C PRO A 378 6.21 -6.14 7.48
N LYS A 379 5.50 -5.68 6.42
CA LYS A 379 5.61 -4.30 5.92
C LYS A 379 5.30 -3.29 7.03
N LEU A 380 4.17 -3.44 7.71
CA LEU A 380 3.78 -2.49 8.75
C LEU A 380 4.77 -2.50 9.91
N GLY A 381 5.23 -3.69 10.31
CA GLY A 381 6.27 -3.83 11.33
C GLY A 381 7.54 -3.07 10.95
N ASN A 382 8.00 -3.19 9.71
CA ASN A 382 9.17 -2.48 9.20
C ASN A 382 8.98 -0.95 9.26
N ILE A 383 7.84 -0.44 8.77
CA ILE A 383 7.55 1.00 8.74
C ILE A 383 7.45 1.59 10.15
N LEU A 384 6.75 0.91 11.08
CA LEU A 384 6.58 1.42 12.44
C LEU A 384 7.91 1.49 13.21
N ASN A 385 8.86 0.59 12.94
CA ASN A 385 10.21 0.73 13.50
C ASN A 385 10.89 2.03 13.04
N GLY A 386 10.67 2.46 11.80
CA GLY A 386 11.11 3.77 11.29
C GLY A 386 10.43 4.96 11.99
N ALA A 387 9.20 4.79 12.47
CA ALA A 387 8.45 5.80 13.23
C ALA A 387 8.75 5.79 14.76
N GLY A 388 9.75 4.99 15.19
CA GLY A 388 10.22 4.95 16.58
C GLY A 388 9.45 3.98 17.50
N TYR A 389 8.64 3.08 16.94
CA TYR A 389 8.10 1.94 17.69
C TYR A 389 9.14 0.83 17.83
N ASN A 390 8.98 -0.03 18.83
CA ASN A 390 9.58 -1.37 18.86
C ASN A 390 8.54 -2.36 18.30
N ALA A 391 8.49 -2.50 16.97
CA ALA A 391 7.42 -3.22 16.29
C ALA A 391 7.89 -4.58 15.76
N ALA A 392 7.16 -5.66 16.03
CA ALA A 392 7.36 -6.97 15.41
C ALA A 392 6.12 -7.43 14.64
N ALA A 393 6.35 -8.19 13.56
CA ALA A 393 5.29 -8.84 12.83
C ALA A 393 5.17 -10.30 13.26
N THR A 394 3.95 -10.82 13.33
CA THR A 394 3.67 -12.24 13.65
C THR A 394 2.31 -12.63 13.08
N THR A 395 1.79 -13.81 13.40
CA THR A 395 0.47 -14.23 12.92
C THR A 395 -0.66 -13.43 13.58
N LEU A 396 -1.80 -13.28 12.89
CA LEU A 396 -2.99 -12.62 13.45
C LEU A 396 -3.41 -13.25 14.78
N ALA A 397 -3.39 -14.59 14.87
CA ALA A 397 -3.71 -15.32 16.09
C ALA A 397 -2.81 -14.91 17.27
N VAL A 398 -1.49 -14.83 17.06
CA VAL A 398 -0.53 -14.42 18.10
C VAL A 398 -0.73 -12.95 18.49
N CYS A 399 -0.98 -12.06 17.53
CA CYS A 399 -1.32 -10.66 17.82
C CYS A 399 -2.53 -10.56 18.75
N ILE A 400 -3.61 -11.29 18.46
CA ILE A 400 -4.84 -11.24 19.26
C ILE A 400 -4.68 -11.90 20.62
N GLN A 401 -3.99 -13.05 20.69
CA GLN A 401 -3.68 -13.68 21.98
C GLN A 401 -2.86 -12.75 22.88
N SER A 402 -1.88 -12.04 22.30
CA SER A 402 -1.06 -11.07 23.02
C SER A 402 -1.87 -9.86 23.48
N ALA A 403 -2.78 -9.35 22.63
CA ALA A 403 -3.66 -8.23 22.97
C ALA A 403 -4.60 -8.57 24.14
N ILE A 404 -5.14 -9.80 24.17
CA ILE A 404 -5.97 -10.29 25.27
C ILE A 404 -5.15 -10.47 26.55
N ALA A 405 -3.90 -10.92 26.42
CA ALA A 405 -3.01 -11.13 27.56
C ALA A 405 -2.41 -9.83 28.13
N GLY A 406 -2.42 -8.73 27.37
CA GLY A 406 -1.79 -7.46 27.74
C GLY A 406 -0.26 -7.48 27.64
N ARG A 407 0.31 -8.50 26.99
CA ARG A 407 1.75 -8.74 26.88
C ARG A 407 2.03 -9.65 25.69
N VAL A 408 3.28 -9.65 25.22
CA VAL A 408 3.69 -10.51 24.11
C VAL A 408 3.65 -11.98 24.56
N VAL A 409 2.90 -12.82 23.84
CA VAL A 409 2.86 -14.27 24.03
C VAL A 409 3.32 -14.98 22.76
N ALA A 410 4.05 -16.08 22.91
CA ALA A 410 4.53 -16.91 21.81
C ALA A 410 3.56 -18.06 21.53
#